data_AF-A0A924TGZ9-F1
#
_entry.id   AF-A0A924TGZ9-F1
#
_cell.length_a   1.000
_cell.length_b   1.000
_cell.length_c   1.000
_cell.angle_alpha   90.00
_cell.angle_beta   90.00
_cell.angle_gamma   90.00
#
_symmetry.space_group_name_H-M   'P 1'
#
loop_
_entity.id
_entity.type
_entity.pdbx_description
1 polymer ?
#
loop_
_entity_poly.entity_id
_entity_poly.type
_entity_poly.pdbx_seq_one_letter_code
_entity_poly.pdbx_strand_id
1 'polypeptide(L)'
;MPKITVLLGASENPERYSYLATQKLVTHQHPVTAIGIKPGHIGVTPIITEHPMLNDVDTVTLYLSPINQKPYYDYIVALHPKRLIFNP
;
A
#
# COMPACT_ATOMS: atom_id res chain seq x y z
N MET A 1 -7.03 -2.12 -17.37
CA MET A 1 -5.94 -1.13 -17.29
C MET A 1 -5.24 -1.26 -15.95
N PRO A 2 -3.91 -1.11 -15.89
CA PRO A 2 -3.16 -1.14 -14.64
C PRO A 2 -3.61 0.00 -13.72
N LYS A 3 -3.70 -0.29 -12.42
CA LYS A 3 -4.13 0.67 -11.39
C LYS A 3 -2.95 0.93 -10.47
N ILE A 4 -2.46 2.16 -10.45
CA ILE A 4 -1.41 2.58 -9.50
C ILE A 4 -1.99 2.43 -8.10
N THR A 5 -1.39 1.55 -7.31
CA THR A 5 -1.92 1.14 -6.02
C THR A 5 -0.93 1.44 -4.90
N VAL A 6 -1.36 2.18 -3.89
CA VAL A 6 -0.61 2.38 -2.66
C VAL A 6 -1.13 1.38 -1.63
N LEU A 7 -0.23 0.58 -1.07
CA LEU A 7 -0.54 -0.38 -0.01
C LEU A 7 0.05 0.10 1.30
N LEU A 8 -0.81 0.44 2.26
CA LEU A 8 -0.40 0.89 3.59
C LEU A 8 -0.47 -0.29 4.57
N GLY A 9 0.58 -0.45 5.38
CA GLY A 9 0.72 -1.59 6.29
C GLY A 9 1.46 -2.79 5.67
N ALA A 10 2.37 -2.52 4.73
CA ALA A 10 3.20 -3.56 4.12
C ALA A 10 4.09 -4.26 5.16
N SER A 11 4.34 -5.55 4.93
CA SER A 11 5.17 -6.40 5.80
C SER A 11 5.77 -7.52 4.98
N GLU A 12 7.01 -7.90 5.31
CA GLU A 12 7.69 -9.07 4.72
C GLU A 12 7.15 -10.41 5.22
N ASN A 13 6.34 -10.42 6.29
CA ASN A 13 5.78 -11.65 6.82
C ASN A 13 4.78 -12.27 5.80
N PRO A 14 5.08 -13.45 5.23
CA PRO A 14 4.23 -14.09 4.22
C PRO A 14 2.83 -14.45 4.71
N GLU A 15 2.64 -14.59 6.03
CA GLU A 15 1.34 -14.91 6.64
C GLU A 15 0.39 -13.71 6.64
N ARG A 16 0.89 -12.48 6.48
CA ARG A 16 0.04 -11.28 6.48
C ARG A 16 -0.64 -11.09 5.14
N TYR A 17 -1.92 -10.73 5.17
CA TYR A 17 -2.68 -10.40 3.96
C TYR A 17 -2.04 -9.27 3.13
N SER A 18 -1.37 -8.30 3.77
CA SER A 18 -0.62 -7.25 3.08
C SER A 18 0.47 -7.80 2.14
N TYR A 19 1.13 -8.89 2.54
CA TYR A 19 2.13 -9.58 1.72
C TYR A 19 1.47 -10.24 0.50
N LEU A 20 0.42 -11.03 0.75
CA LEU A 20 -0.32 -11.74 -0.29
C LEU A 20 -0.95 -10.77 -1.30
N ALA A 21 -1.50 -9.66 -0.82
CA ALA A 21 -2.08 -8.61 -1.66
C ALA A 21 -1.02 -7.94 -2.54
N THR A 22 0.15 -7.62 -1.99
CA THR A 22 1.26 -7.04 -2.77
C THR A 22 1.66 -7.99 -3.90
N GLN A 23 1.88 -9.28 -3.60
CA GLN A 23 2.21 -10.27 -4.62
C GLN A 23 1.14 -10.37 -5.70
N LYS A 24 -0.14 -10.47 -5.32
CA LYS A 24 -1.26 -10.54 -6.28
C LYS A 24 -1.32 -9.31 -7.19
N LEU A 25 -1.21 -8.10 -6.62
CA LEU A 25 -1.21 -6.86 -7.39
C LEU A 25 -0.08 -6.84 -8.43
N VAL A 26 1.14 -7.22 -8.01
CA VAL A 26 2.30 -7.30 -8.91
C VAL A 26 2.10 -8.37 -9.99
N THR A 27 1.60 -9.56 -9.65
CA THR A 27 1.28 -10.62 -10.62
C THR A 27 0.23 -10.16 -11.64
N HIS A 28 -0.74 -9.35 -11.21
CA HIS A 28 -1.73 -8.73 -12.09
C HIS A 28 -1.24 -7.44 -12.76
N GLN A 29 0.07 -7.16 -12.72
CA GLN A 29 0.72 -6.03 -13.39
C GLN A 29 0.16 -4.66 -12.93
N HIS A 30 -0.26 -4.56 -11.68
CA HIS A 30 -0.56 -3.29 -11.04
C HIS A 30 0.71 -2.71 -10.41
N PRO A 31 1.11 -1.48 -10.73
CA PRO A 31 2.19 -0.81 -10.03
C PRO A 31 1.82 -0.65 -8.55
N VAL A 32 2.72 -1.08 -7.66
CA VAL A 32 2.51 -1.03 -6.21
C VAL A 32 3.59 -0.20 -5.53
N THR A 33 3.17 0.77 -4.72
CA THR A 33 4.01 1.39 -3.70
C THR A 33 3.64 0.79 -2.35
N ALA A 34 4.52 -0.04 -1.80
CA ALA A 34 4.32 -0.72 -0.53
C ALA A 34 4.94 0.10 0.62
N ILE A 35 4.11 0.60 1.53
CA ILE A 35 4.54 1.44 2.66
C ILE A 35 4.31 0.68 3.96
N GLY A 36 5.38 0.53 4.73
CA GLY A 36 5.39 -0.17 6.01
C GLY A 36 5.99 0.66 7.13
N ILE A 37 6.02 0.10 8.34
CA ILE A 37 6.66 0.71 9.51
C ILE A 37 8.19 0.51 9.54
N LYS A 38 8.69 -0.43 8.74
CA LYS A 38 10.10 -0.79 8.64
C LYS A 38 10.43 -1.07 7.17
N PRO A 39 11.66 -0.77 6.72
CA PRO A 39 12.11 -1.14 5.39
C PRO A 39 12.19 -2.66 5.24
N GLY A 40 12.06 -3.15 4.02
CA GLY A 40 12.03 -4.58 3.69
C GLY A 40 11.68 -4.82 2.23
N HIS A 41 11.38 -6.05 1.84
CA HIS A 41 11.01 -6.43 0.47
C HIS A 41 9.91 -7.50 0.42
N ILE A 42 9.01 -7.38 -0.55
CA ILE A 42 8.03 -8.41 -0.92
C ILE A 42 8.33 -8.82 -2.36
N GLY A 43 9.10 -9.90 -2.51
CA GLY A 43 9.62 -10.29 -3.82
C GLY A 43 10.53 -9.20 -4.38
N VAL A 44 10.12 -8.59 -5.49
CA VAL A 44 10.85 -7.48 -6.14
C VAL A 44 10.38 -6.09 -5.70
N THR A 45 9.34 -6.01 -4.87
CA THR A 45 8.77 -4.73 -4.42
C THR A 45 9.40 -4.30 -3.11
N PRO A 46 10.13 -3.18 -3.05
CA PRO A 46 10.64 -2.65 -1.80
C PRO A 46 9.50 -2.15 -0.92
N ILE A 47 9.63 -2.38 0.39
CA ILE A 47 8.83 -1.73 1.42
C ILE A 47 9.59 -0.47 1.83
N ILE A 48 8.96 0.68 1.61
CA ILE A 48 9.49 1.98 2.01
C ILE A 48 8.81 2.46 3.29
N THR A 49 9.46 3.37 4.02
CA THR A 49 8.90 3.99 5.22
C THR A 49 8.54 5.46 5.00
N GLU A 50 8.96 6.01 3.87
CA GLU A 50 8.62 7.35 3.43
C GLU A 50 7.20 7.39 2.84
N HIS A 51 6.65 8.60 2.76
CA HIS A 51 5.35 8.88 2.19
C HIS A 51 5.51 9.75 0.94
N PRO A 52 6.04 9.20 -0.17
CA PRO A 52 6.29 9.97 -1.37
C PRO A 52 4.96 10.48 -1.94
N MET A 53 4.97 11.71 -2.45
CA MET A 53 3.85 12.22 -3.22
C MET A 53 3.78 11.48 -4.56
N LEU A 54 2.63 10.86 -4.84
CA LEU A 54 2.40 10.10 -6.05
C LEU A 54 1.24 10.74 -6.82
N ASN A 55 1.38 10.81 -8.14
CA ASN A 55 0.32 11.28 -9.02
C ASN A 55 -0.49 10.08 -9.53
N ASP A 56 -1.76 10.33 -9.89
CA ASP A 56 -2.64 9.36 -10.54
C ASP A 56 -2.86 8.05 -9.76
N VAL A 57 -2.82 8.11 -8.44
CA VAL A 57 -3.14 6.97 -7.58
C VAL A 57 -4.59 6.55 -7.82
N ASP A 58 -4.80 5.32 -8.29
CA ASP A 58 -6.16 4.78 -8.49
C ASP A 58 -6.71 4.27 -7.16
N THR A 59 -5.89 3.51 -6.43
CA THR A 59 -6.33 2.81 -5.22
C THR A 59 -5.35 2.98 -4.09
N VAL A 60 -5.87 3.31 -2.91
CA VAL A 60 -5.16 3.07 -1.64
C VAL A 60 -5.82 1.86 -0.98
N THR A 61 -5.04 0.87 -0.58
CA THR A 61 -5.51 -0.32 0.14
C THR A 61 -4.86 -0.39 1.52
N LEU A 62 -5.69 -0.53 2.55
CA LEU A 62 -5.29 -0.40 3.95
C LEU A 62 -5.23 -1.77 4.63
N TYR A 63 -4.08 -2.10 5.21
CA TYR A 63 -3.85 -3.23 6.11
C TYR A 63 -3.33 -2.72 7.47
N LEU A 64 -4.02 -1.70 7.99
CA LEU A 64 -3.70 -1.02 9.24
C LEU A 64 -4.91 -1.05 10.16
N SER A 65 -4.69 -1.21 11.45
CA SER A 65 -5.75 -1.00 12.45
C SER A 65 -6.24 0.46 12.41
N PRO A 66 -7.49 0.75 12.82
CA PRO A 66 -8.02 2.12 12.78
C PRO A 66 -7.15 3.16 13.50
N ILE A 67 -6.49 2.76 14.60
CA ILE A 67 -5.58 3.62 15.35
C ILE A 67 -4.34 3.95 14.52
N ASN A 68 -3.77 2.94 13.85
CA ASN A 68 -2.56 3.08 13.05
C ASN A 68 -2.82 3.75 11.69
N GLN A 69 -4.08 3.96 11.29
CA GLN A 69 -4.42 4.71 10.09
C GLN A 69 -4.31 6.22 10.28
N LYS A 70 -4.53 6.74 11.50
CA LYS A 70 -4.57 8.18 11.78
C LYS A 70 -3.37 8.97 11.25
N PRO A 71 -2.11 8.48 11.39
CA PRO A 71 -0.94 9.18 10.86
C PRO A 71 -0.95 9.34 9.33
N TYR A 72 -1.74 8.53 8.62
CA TYR A 72 -1.78 8.52 7.16
C TYR A 72 -2.96 9.32 6.58
N TYR A 73 -3.83 9.92 7.40
CA TYR A 73 -5.02 10.61 6.89
C TYR A 73 -4.69 11.73 5.91
N ASP A 74 -3.80 12.66 6.31
CA ASP A 74 -3.39 13.77 5.46
C ASP A 74 -2.69 13.28 4.18
N TYR A 75 -1.90 12.21 4.30
CA TYR A 75 -1.24 11.58 3.15
C TYR A 75 -2.25 10.98 2.17
N ILE A 76 -3.21 10.18 2.66
CA ILE A 76 -4.25 9.56 1.82
C ILE A 76 -5.07 10.64 1.10
N VAL A 77 -5.42 11.72 1.79
CA VAL A 77 -6.16 12.85 1.19
C VAL A 77 -5.32 13.54 0.13
N ALA A 78 -4.04 13.82 0.41
CA ALA A 78 -3.13 14.47 -0.53
C ALA A 78 -2.92 13.66 -1.83
N LEU A 79 -3.00 12.33 -1.77
CA LEU A 79 -2.89 11.46 -2.95
C LEU A 79 -4.11 11.51 -3.88
N HIS A 80 -5.25 12.07 -3.45
CA HIS A 80 -6.51 12.14 -4.21
C HIS A 80 -6.89 10.81 -4.91
N PRO A 81 -6.92 9.67 -4.19
CA PRO A 81 -7.16 8.38 -4.83
C PRO A 81 -8.60 8.25 -5.31
N LYS A 82 -8.82 7.50 -6.40
CA LYS A 82 -10.18 7.21 -6.89
C LYS A 82 -10.94 6.23 -5.99
N ARG A 83 -10.22 5.39 -5.24
CA ARG A 83 -10.78 4.37 -4.36
C ARG A 83 -9.91 4.17 -3.12
N LEU A 84 -10.57 3.97 -1.98
CA LEU A 84 -9.97 3.50 -0.74
C LEU A 84 -10.56 2.13 -0.38
N ILE A 85 -9.71 1.14 -0.12
CA ILE A 85 -10.11 -0.22 0.29
C ILE A 85 -9.70 -0.43 1.74
N PHE A 86 -10.67 -0.72 2.60
CA PHE A 86 -10.47 -1.09 3.99
C PHE A 86 -10.53 -2.62 4.09
N ASN A 87 -9.39 -3.26 4.32
CA ASN A 87 -9.35 -4.71 4.47
C ASN A 87 -9.61 -5.11 5.93
N PRO A 88 -10.12 -6.33 6.18
CA PRO A 88 -10.31 -6.88 7.52
C PRO A 88 -9.02 -6.98 8.34
#